data_AF-D2MM11-F1
#
_entry.id   AF-D2MM11-F1
#
_cell.length_a   1.000
_cell.length_b   1.000
_cell.length_c   1.000
_cell.angle_alpha   90.00
_cell.angle_beta   90.00
_cell.angle_gamma   90.00
#
_symmetry.space_group_name_H-M   'P 1'
#
loop_
_entity.id
_entity.type
_entity.pdbx_description
1 polymer ?
#
loop_
_entity_poly.entity_id
_entity_poly.type
_entity_poly.pdbx_seq_one_letter_code
_entity_poly.pdbx_strand_id
1 'polypeptide(L)'
;MKEVIGSFDPISLKDAQKLRKMAKKEQLALSCLKEGKLPFEYRLNLLKMVFRKVKRIKVVETVRNPIWYSCQQEEKIQQGKFYLVPTCVRRSLWNQNAFAKEILEAHLKPKRVAHSFSVAKVCAELAHCHHLDEKKAYWMGLWHDICKDEEHQEEKMAYYYPDIHVPSWAIHGYLGAKWVKENLGIWDRDILKAIQRHALGKQGRTAYDYILFIADKIEPLRGYNADEEEQLAKKDLKKAVQLVLYKQKIFLERNEDGHIKSNFNSFRNQTGRANSSH
;
A
#
# COMPACT_ATOMS: atom_id res chain seq x y z
N MET A 1 42.17 5.61 -5.62
CA MET A 1 40.78 5.18 -5.34
C MET A 1 39.87 6.01 -6.22
N LYS A 2 39.00 5.39 -7.02
CA LYS A 2 38.08 6.13 -7.89
C LYS A 2 36.88 6.59 -7.09
N GLU A 3 36.65 7.89 -7.08
CA GLU A 3 35.48 8.49 -6.45
C GLU A 3 34.36 8.52 -7.47
N VAL A 4 33.22 7.91 -7.16
CA VAL A 4 32.09 7.77 -8.07
C VAL A 4 30.86 8.36 -7.41
N ILE A 5 30.17 9.24 -8.11
CA ILE A 5 28.95 9.87 -7.63
C ILE A 5 27.80 9.64 -8.61
N GLY A 6 26.63 9.30 -8.09
CA GLY A 6 25.40 9.12 -8.87
C GLY A 6 24.18 9.49 -8.03
N SER A 7 23.01 9.56 -8.63
CA SER A 7 21.75 9.80 -7.89
C SER A 7 21.47 8.67 -6.89
N PHE A 8 21.53 7.41 -7.35
CA PHE A 8 21.29 6.21 -6.55
C PHE A 8 20.01 6.32 -5.69
N ASP A 9 18.90 6.65 -6.32
CA ASP A 9 17.62 7.04 -5.72
C ASP A 9 16.44 6.14 -6.13
N PRO A 10 16.45 4.85 -5.74
CA PRO A 10 17.53 4.12 -5.07
C PRO A 10 18.40 3.37 -6.09
N ILE A 11 19.55 2.84 -5.65
CA ILE A 11 20.42 2.02 -6.50
C ILE A 11 19.67 0.81 -7.10
N SER A 12 19.75 0.67 -8.43
CA SER A 12 19.20 -0.49 -9.14
C SER A 12 20.08 -1.73 -9.04
N LEU A 13 19.51 -2.90 -9.30
CA LEU A 13 20.26 -4.16 -9.40
C LEU A 13 21.31 -4.12 -10.51
N LYS A 14 20.98 -3.49 -11.65
CA LYS A 14 21.91 -3.32 -12.77
C LYS A 14 23.08 -2.44 -12.39
N ASP A 15 22.84 -1.34 -11.69
CA ASP A 15 23.90 -0.44 -11.22
C ASP A 15 24.78 -1.11 -10.18
N ALA A 16 24.19 -1.85 -9.23
CA ALA A 16 24.94 -2.64 -8.27
C ALA A 16 25.86 -3.67 -8.94
N GLN A 17 25.41 -4.33 -10.00
CA GLN A 17 26.21 -5.28 -10.78
C GLN A 17 27.37 -4.60 -11.52
N LYS A 18 27.12 -3.45 -12.17
CA LYS A 18 28.14 -2.67 -12.87
C LYS A 18 29.22 -2.17 -11.92
N LEU A 19 28.83 -1.60 -10.79
CA LEU A 19 29.76 -1.11 -9.78
C LEU A 19 30.60 -2.24 -9.16
N ARG A 20 30.01 -3.42 -8.93
CA ARG A 20 30.78 -4.62 -8.53
C ARG A 20 31.80 -5.03 -9.57
N LYS A 21 31.46 -4.96 -10.87
CA LYS A 21 32.40 -5.26 -11.96
C LYS A 21 33.55 -4.25 -12.02
N MET A 22 33.27 -2.96 -11.85
CA MET A 22 34.28 -1.91 -11.74
C MET A 22 35.21 -2.15 -10.54
N ALA A 23 34.64 -2.53 -9.40
CA ALA A 23 35.39 -2.82 -8.18
C ALA A 23 36.32 -4.05 -8.27
N LYS A 24 36.19 -4.89 -9.31
CA LYS A 24 37.15 -5.97 -9.59
C LYS A 24 38.47 -5.45 -10.15
N LYS A 25 38.48 -4.26 -10.76
CA LYS A 25 39.69 -3.65 -11.31
C LYS A 25 40.30 -2.65 -10.33
N GLU A 26 39.48 -1.83 -9.70
CA GLU A 26 39.94 -0.70 -8.89
C GLU A 26 39.16 -0.56 -7.59
N GLN A 27 39.72 0.14 -6.60
CA GLN A 27 38.98 0.48 -5.38
C GLN A 27 38.10 1.72 -5.62
N LEU A 28 36.84 1.64 -5.20
CA LEU A 28 35.83 2.69 -5.38
C LEU A 28 35.45 3.34 -4.04
N ALA A 29 35.31 4.66 -4.05
CA ALA A 29 34.57 5.43 -3.06
C ALA A 29 33.26 5.90 -3.71
N LEU A 30 32.11 5.45 -3.20
CA LEU A 30 30.79 5.78 -3.73
C LEU A 30 30.11 6.81 -2.86
N SER A 31 29.51 7.83 -3.47
CA SER A 31 28.58 8.75 -2.81
C SER A 31 27.34 8.96 -3.68
N CYS A 32 26.33 9.57 -3.08
CA CYS A 32 25.12 10.00 -3.75
C CYS A 32 25.18 11.50 -4.07
N LEU A 33 24.41 11.96 -5.06
CA LEU A 33 24.10 13.39 -5.19
C LEU A 33 23.33 13.87 -3.95
N LYS A 34 23.56 15.11 -3.51
CA LYS A 34 22.83 15.67 -2.36
C LYS A 34 21.33 15.74 -2.61
N GLU A 35 20.95 16.12 -3.82
CA GLU A 35 19.57 16.11 -4.28
C GLU A 35 19.08 14.70 -4.64
N GLY A 36 17.79 14.48 -4.46
CA GLY A 36 17.08 13.23 -4.72
C GLY A 36 15.72 13.23 -4.02
N LYS A 37 14.81 12.37 -4.47
CA LYS A 37 13.50 12.13 -3.87
C LYS A 37 13.65 11.47 -2.49
N LEU A 38 14.57 10.50 -2.35
CA LEU A 38 14.90 9.97 -1.02
C LEU A 38 15.95 10.84 -0.31
N PRO A 39 15.86 10.97 1.03
CA PRO A 39 16.86 11.67 1.82
C PRO A 39 18.28 11.14 1.54
N PHE A 40 19.25 12.05 1.46
CA PHE A 40 20.65 11.74 1.16
C PHE A 40 21.21 10.63 2.07
N GLU A 41 21.05 10.77 3.38
CA GLU A 41 21.51 9.77 4.36
C GLU A 41 20.86 8.40 4.17
N TYR A 42 19.58 8.40 3.79
CA TYR A 42 18.86 7.16 3.53
C TYR A 42 19.45 6.45 2.30
N ARG A 43 19.71 7.17 1.22
CA ARG A 43 20.36 6.62 0.02
C ARG A 43 21.77 6.09 0.30
N LEU A 44 22.58 6.81 1.09
CA LEU A 44 23.88 6.30 1.54
C LEU A 44 23.75 4.99 2.32
N ASN A 45 22.75 4.89 3.20
CA ASN A 45 22.49 3.66 3.94
C ASN A 45 22.07 2.50 3.01
N LEU A 46 21.26 2.77 1.98
CA LEU A 46 20.95 1.77 0.94
C LEU A 46 22.22 1.29 0.21
N LEU A 47 23.11 2.20 -0.17
CA LEU A 47 24.41 1.82 -0.76
C LEU A 47 25.24 0.96 0.20
N LYS A 48 25.34 1.35 1.48
CA LYS A 48 26.05 0.59 2.51
C LYS A 48 25.47 -0.82 2.65
N MET A 49 24.15 -0.99 2.63
CA MET A 49 23.49 -2.29 2.66
C MET A 49 23.84 -3.15 1.43
N VAL A 50 23.85 -2.57 0.24
CA VAL A 50 24.12 -3.27 -1.03
C VAL A 50 25.59 -3.72 -1.16
N PHE A 51 26.51 -2.89 -0.66
CA PHE A 51 27.95 -3.12 -0.81
C PHE A 51 28.65 -3.55 0.47
N ARG A 52 27.93 -3.84 1.57
CA ARG A 52 28.47 -4.26 2.87
C ARG A 52 29.57 -5.34 2.78
N LYS A 53 29.41 -6.30 1.87
CA LYS A 53 30.36 -7.43 1.70
C LYS A 53 31.42 -7.19 0.61
N VAL A 54 31.44 -6.03 -0.04
CA VAL A 54 32.34 -5.71 -1.14
C VAL A 54 33.49 -4.82 -0.64
N LYS A 55 34.59 -5.43 -0.17
CA LYS A 55 35.72 -4.71 0.46
C LYS A 55 36.33 -3.58 -0.37
N ARG A 56 36.28 -3.69 -1.70
CA ARG A 56 36.82 -2.69 -2.64
C ARG A 56 35.87 -1.53 -2.92
N ILE A 57 34.69 -1.50 -2.28
CA ILE A 57 33.74 -0.39 -2.35
C ILE A 57 33.57 0.19 -0.95
N LYS A 58 33.91 1.48 -0.80
CA LYS A 58 33.61 2.26 0.40
C LYS A 58 32.51 3.25 0.07
N VAL A 59 31.48 3.34 0.90
CA VAL A 59 30.47 4.39 0.78
C VAL A 59 30.89 5.57 1.64
N VAL A 60 30.96 6.76 1.05
CA VAL A 60 31.45 8.00 1.67
C VAL A 60 30.43 9.10 1.47
N GLU A 61 30.44 10.12 2.33
CA GLU A 61 29.52 11.27 2.21
C GLU A 61 30.00 12.29 1.20
N THR A 62 31.30 12.50 1.10
CA THR A 62 31.93 13.51 0.24
C THR A 62 32.97 12.88 -0.67
N VAL A 63 33.10 13.49 -1.85
CA VAL A 63 34.07 13.17 -2.88
C VAL A 63 34.68 14.49 -3.35
N ARG A 64 35.96 14.48 -3.72
CA ARG A 64 36.72 15.65 -4.17
C ARG A 64 36.78 15.74 -5.68
N ASN A 65 37.07 14.62 -6.35
CA ASN A 65 37.24 14.52 -7.80
C ASN A 65 36.31 13.44 -8.36
N PRO A 66 35.00 13.71 -8.44
CA PRO A 66 34.01 12.70 -8.77
C PRO A 66 34.05 12.27 -10.24
N ILE A 67 33.93 10.96 -10.44
CA ILE A 67 33.49 10.35 -11.69
C ILE A 67 31.97 10.26 -11.64
N TRP A 68 31.30 10.95 -12.56
CA TRP A 68 29.85 10.95 -12.66
C TRP A 68 29.34 9.60 -13.19
N TYR A 69 28.41 9.00 -12.45
CA TYR A 69 27.78 7.73 -12.78
C TYR A 69 26.33 7.96 -13.18
N SER A 70 25.99 7.54 -14.41
CA SER A 70 24.62 7.56 -14.90
C SER A 70 23.85 6.36 -14.36
N CYS A 71 22.98 6.61 -13.38
CA CYS A 71 22.10 5.62 -12.79
C CYS A 71 21.00 5.17 -13.76
N GLN A 72 20.56 3.92 -13.63
CA GLN A 72 19.59 3.32 -14.53
C GLN A 72 18.36 2.83 -13.77
N GLN A 73 17.20 2.96 -14.42
CA GLN A 73 15.92 2.43 -13.95
C GLN A 73 15.34 3.09 -12.69
N GLU A 74 15.88 4.23 -12.23
CA GLU A 74 15.41 4.93 -11.03
C GLU A 74 13.92 5.29 -11.14
N GLU A 75 13.50 5.90 -12.25
CA GLU A 75 12.09 6.24 -12.48
C GLU A 75 11.17 5.01 -12.37
N LYS A 76 11.55 3.88 -12.97
CA LYS A 76 10.79 2.62 -12.90
C LYS A 76 10.68 2.12 -11.45
N ILE A 77 11.75 2.25 -10.68
CA ILE A 77 11.77 1.86 -9.26
C ILE A 77 10.88 2.80 -8.44
N GLN A 78 10.97 4.11 -8.69
CA GLN A 78 10.16 5.15 -8.05
C GLN A 78 8.66 4.99 -8.36
N GLN A 79 8.30 4.35 -9.47
CA GLN A 79 6.93 3.96 -9.84
C GLN A 79 6.53 2.56 -9.31
N GLY A 80 7.33 1.98 -8.41
CA GLY A 80 6.97 0.81 -7.61
C GLY A 80 7.63 -0.50 -8.03
N LYS A 81 8.49 -0.52 -9.06
CA LYS A 81 9.16 -1.76 -9.53
C LYS A 81 10.34 -2.14 -8.64
N PHE A 82 10.10 -2.38 -7.35
CA PHE A 82 11.16 -2.73 -6.39
C PHE A 82 11.77 -4.12 -6.63
N TYR A 83 11.22 -4.93 -7.54
CA TYR A 83 11.94 -6.10 -8.04
C TYR A 83 13.24 -5.74 -8.77
N LEU A 84 13.39 -4.49 -9.25
CA LEU A 84 14.58 -3.97 -9.90
C LEU A 84 15.67 -3.51 -8.92
N VAL A 85 15.43 -3.49 -7.61
CA VAL A 85 16.46 -3.18 -6.60
C VAL A 85 17.06 -4.46 -6.01
N PRO A 86 18.29 -4.41 -5.46
CA PRO A 86 18.84 -5.53 -4.68
C PRO A 86 17.90 -5.97 -3.56
N THR A 87 17.73 -7.28 -3.38
CA THR A 87 16.77 -7.85 -2.42
C THR A 87 17.00 -7.37 -0.98
N CYS A 88 18.26 -7.11 -0.60
CA CYS A 88 18.62 -6.63 0.74
C CYS A 88 18.04 -5.25 1.09
N VAL A 89 17.72 -4.40 0.11
CA VAL A 89 17.16 -3.06 0.35
C VAL A 89 15.65 -2.99 0.16
N ARG A 90 15.04 -3.98 -0.51
CA ARG A 90 13.62 -3.97 -0.85
C ARG A 90 12.73 -3.78 0.38
N ARG A 91 13.00 -4.51 1.45
CA ARG A 91 12.26 -4.38 2.72
C ARG A 91 12.36 -2.99 3.33
N SER A 92 13.54 -2.37 3.24
CA SER A 92 13.75 -1.02 3.75
C SER A 92 12.88 -0.02 3.00
N LEU A 93 12.82 -0.12 1.67
CA LEU A 93 12.06 0.81 0.83
C LEU A 93 10.58 0.84 1.19
N TRP A 94 9.90 -0.31 1.16
CA TRP A 94 8.47 -0.33 1.43
C TRP A 94 8.16 -0.08 2.92
N ASN A 95 9.03 -0.49 3.86
CA ASN A 95 8.85 -0.17 5.28
C ASN A 95 8.87 1.34 5.56
N GLN A 96 9.60 2.12 4.76
CA GLN A 96 9.73 3.57 4.90
C GLN A 96 8.76 4.34 4.00
N ASN A 97 7.78 3.66 3.40
CA ASN A 97 6.85 4.25 2.41
C ASN A 97 7.60 4.98 1.28
N ALA A 98 8.79 4.48 0.89
CA ALA A 98 9.60 5.09 -0.14
C ALA A 98 8.79 5.22 -1.44
N PHE A 99 8.73 6.43 -1.97
CA PHE A 99 8.00 6.78 -3.19
C PHE A 99 6.50 6.52 -3.15
N ALA A 100 5.87 6.44 -1.97
CA ALA A 100 4.46 6.09 -1.87
C ALA A 100 3.56 6.97 -2.75
N LYS A 101 3.83 8.27 -2.76
CA LYS A 101 3.09 9.23 -3.58
C LYS A 101 3.33 9.01 -5.07
N GLU A 102 4.57 8.90 -5.49
CA GLU A 102 4.96 8.69 -6.90
C GLU A 102 4.44 7.36 -7.45
N ILE A 103 4.42 6.32 -6.62
CA ILE A 103 3.82 5.03 -6.96
C ILE A 103 2.32 5.24 -7.20
N LEU A 104 1.59 5.80 -6.23
CA LEU A 104 0.14 5.98 -6.38
C LEU A 104 -0.21 6.89 -7.57
N GLU A 105 0.53 7.97 -7.80
CA GLU A 105 0.32 8.90 -8.92
C GLU A 105 0.61 8.25 -10.29
N ALA A 106 1.44 7.21 -10.34
CA ALA A 106 1.71 6.47 -11.57
C ALA A 106 0.59 5.49 -11.95
N HIS A 107 -0.28 5.11 -11.02
CA HIS A 107 -1.33 4.10 -11.23
C HIS A 107 -2.75 4.63 -11.03
N LEU A 108 -2.92 5.77 -10.36
CA LEU A 108 -4.23 6.27 -9.91
C LEU A 108 -4.46 7.73 -10.28
N LYS A 109 -5.74 8.06 -10.49
CA LYS A 109 -6.18 9.45 -10.62
C LYS A 109 -5.97 10.23 -9.32
N PRO A 110 -5.78 11.57 -9.36
CA PRO A 110 -5.46 12.38 -8.17
C PRO A 110 -6.42 12.20 -6.98
N LYS A 111 -7.74 12.11 -7.24
CA LYS A 111 -8.74 11.87 -6.18
C LYS A 111 -8.52 10.56 -5.44
N ARG A 112 -8.08 9.50 -6.14
CA ARG A 112 -7.80 8.19 -5.54
C ARG A 112 -6.49 8.14 -4.79
N VAL A 113 -5.50 8.95 -5.18
CA VAL A 113 -4.27 9.11 -4.41
C VAL A 113 -4.60 9.67 -3.03
N ALA A 114 -5.40 10.75 -2.98
CA ALA A 114 -5.85 11.34 -1.72
C ALA A 114 -6.68 10.36 -0.88
N HIS A 115 -7.62 9.65 -1.52
CA HIS A 115 -8.39 8.55 -0.90
C HIS A 115 -7.48 7.50 -0.26
N SER A 116 -6.46 7.00 -0.97
CA SER A 116 -5.58 5.95 -0.47
C SER A 116 -4.81 6.36 0.79
N PHE A 117 -4.30 7.59 0.83
CA PHE A 117 -3.65 8.13 2.05
C PHE A 117 -4.65 8.35 3.20
N SER A 118 -5.88 8.75 2.89
CA SER A 118 -6.96 8.93 3.87
C SER A 118 -7.34 7.59 4.51
N VAL A 119 -7.62 6.57 3.69
CA VAL A 119 -7.91 5.19 4.14
C VAL A 119 -6.76 4.62 4.96
N ALA A 120 -5.50 4.85 4.55
CA ALA A 120 -4.33 4.38 5.30
C ALA A 120 -4.29 4.91 6.74
N LYS A 121 -4.64 6.19 6.95
CA LYS A 121 -4.69 6.81 8.28
C LYS A 121 -5.79 6.19 9.13
N VAL A 122 -7.02 6.09 8.60
CA VAL A 122 -8.15 5.47 9.30
C VAL A 122 -7.86 4.00 9.64
N CYS A 123 -7.20 3.26 8.74
CA CYS A 123 -6.80 1.89 9.02
C CYS A 123 -5.84 1.80 10.22
N ALA A 124 -4.84 2.68 10.28
CA ALA A 124 -3.89 2.73 11.39
C ALA A 124 -4.60 3.07 12.72
N GLU A 125 -5.49 4.05 12.71
CA GLU A 125 -6.27 4.45 13.89
C GLU A 125 -7.16 3.33 14.42
N LEU A 126 -7.89 2.64 13.53
CA LEU A 126 -8.70 1.50 13.93
C LEU A 126 -7.84 0.33 14.42
N ALA A 127 -6.68 0.08 13.81
CA ALA A 127 -5.76 -0.95 14.28
C ALA A 127 -5.24 -0.64 15.69
N HIS A 128 -4.91 0.62 15.99
CA HIS A 128 -4.53 1.05 17.33
C HIS A 128 -5.64 0.78 18.36
N CYS A 129 -6.89 1.14 18.05
CA CYS A 129 -8.04 0.89 18.94
C CYS A 129 -8.27 -0.61 19.23
N HIS A 130 -7.89 -1.50 18.31
CA HIS A 130 -8.03 -2.95 18.44
C HIS A 130 -6.73 -3.66 18.85
N HIS A 131 -5.70 -2.92 19.27
CA HIS A 131 -4.40 -3.45 19.69
C HIS A 131 -3.70 -4.32 18.61
N LEU A 132 -3.78 -3.88 17.36
CA LEU A 132 -3.18 -4.51 16.19
C LEU A 132 -1.99 -3.70 15.67
N ASP A 133 -1.18 -4.30 14.79
CA ASP A 133 -0.07 -3.59 14.13
C ASP A 133 -0.61 -2.49 13.19
N GLU A 134 -0.40 -1.24 13.60
CA GLU A 134 -0.81 -0.03 12.90
C GLU A 134 -0.10 0.15 11.55
N LYS A 135 1.18 -0.22 11.44
CA LYS A 135 1.94 -0.07 10.19
C LYS A 135 1.42 -1.04 9.14
N LYS A 136 1.13 -2.27 9.55
CA LYS A 136 0.46 -3.27 8.72
C LYS A 136 -0.87 -2.76 8.18
N ALA A 137 -1.70 -2.18 9.07
CA ALA A 137 -2.98 -1.61 8.70
C ALA A 137 -2.85 -0.39 7.77
N TYR A 138 -1.86 0.46 8.03
CA TYR A 138 -1.53 1.59 7.17
C TYR A 138 -1.19 1.12 5.75
N TRP A 139 -0.33 0.11 5.60
CA TRP A 139 0.07 -0.39 4.28
C TRP A 139 -1.08 -1.03 3.50
N MET A 140 -1.95 -1.82 4.15
CA MET A 140 -3.10 -2.36 3.44
C MET A 140 -4.04 -1.24 2.95
N GLY A 141 -4.25 -0.19 3.76
CA GLY A 141 -5.03 0.99 3.36
C GLY A 141 -4.37 1.81 2.26
N LEU A 142 -3.05 1.99 2.30
CA LEU A 142 -2.31 2.75 1.29
C LEU A 142 -2.38 2.10 -0.09
N TRP A 143 -2.37 0.76 -0.14
CA TRP A 143 -2.23 0.03 -1.40
C TRP A 143 -3.51 -0.67 -1.90
N HIS A 144 -4.62 -0.60 -1.15
CA HIS A 144 -5.84 -1.38 -1.46
C HIS A 144 -6.38 -1.16 -2.88
N ASP A 145 -6.29 0.08 -3.36
CA ASP A 145 -6.89 0.53 -4.61
C ASP A 145 -5.86 0.70 -5.74
N ILE A 146 -4.61 0.23 -5.58
CA ILE A 146 -3.50 0.50 -6.52
C ILE A 146 -3.79 0.07 -7.97
N CYS A 147 -4.66 -0.92 -8.17
CA CYS A 147 -5.07 -1.41 -9.48
C CYS A 147 -6.46 -0.89 -9.90
N LYS A 148 -7.04 0.12 -9.23
CA LYS A 148 -8.46 0.46 -9.48
C LYS A 148 -8.70 1.23 -10.78
N ASP A 149 -7.74 2.03 -11.23
CA ASP A 149 -7.78 2.69 -12.55
C ASP A 149 -7.05 1.87 -13.63
N GLU A 150 -6.67 0.63 -13.35
CA GLU A 150 -5.99 -0.24 -14.31
C GLU A 150 -6.94 -0.62 -15.46
N GLU A 151 -6.43 -0.58 -16.69
CA GLU A 151 -7.18 -1.02 -17.89
C GLU A 151 -7.12 -2.55 -18.04
N HIS A 152 -8.11 -3.11 -18.75
CA HIS A 152 -8.20 -4.54 -19.07
C HIS A 152 -8.20 -5.44 -17.82
N GLN A 153 -8.89 -5.02 -16.75
CA GLN A 153 -8.91 -5.76 -15.48
C GLN A 153 -9.49 -7.18 -15.63
N GLU A 154 -10.56 -7.34 -16.42
CA GLU A 154 -11.19 -8.65 -16.64
C GLU A 154 -10.28 -9.63 -17.37
N GLU A 155 -9.60 -9.17 -18.43
CA GLU A 155 -8.61 -9.97 -19.18
C GLU A 155 -7.44 -10.40 -18.28
N LYS A 156 -6.91 -9.47 -17.48
CA LYS A 156 -5.85 -9.75 -16.51
C LYS A 156 -6.32 -10.72 -15.43
N MET A 157 -7.54 -10.57 -14.95
CA MET A 157 -8.14 -11.48 -13.96
C MET A 157 -8.25 -12.89 -14.54
N ALA A 158 -8.77 -13.05 -15.76
CA ALA A 158 -8.87 -14.33 -16.44
C ALA A 158 -7.49 -14.97 -16.67
N TYR A 159 -6.46 -14.17 -16.98
CA TYR A 159 -5.10 -14.67 -17.18
C TYR A 159 -4.43 -15.14 -15.88
N TYR A 160 -4.50 -14.33 -14.82
CA TYR A 160 -3.80 -14.63 -13.56
C TYR A 160 -4.58 -15.54 -12.61
N TYR A 161 -5.91 -15.57 -12.74
CA TYR A 161 -6.83 -16.27 -11.85
C TYR A 161 -7.98 -16.94 -12.64
N PRO A 162 -7.69 -17.85 -13.59
CA PRO A 162 -8.70 -18.41 -14.50
C PRO A 162 -9.85 -19.13 -13.78
N ASP A 163 -9.60 -19.69 -12.58
CA ASP A 163 -10.60 -20.43 -11.81
C ASP A 163 -11.41 -19.56 -10.82
N ILE A 164 -11.09 -18.26 -10.72
CA ILE A 164 -11.72 -17.36 -9.74
C ILE A 164 -12.69 -16.42 -10.44
N HIS A 165 -13.97 -16.55 -10.09
CA HIS A 165 -15.04 -15.70 -10.60
C HIS A 165 -15.47 -14.72 -9.50
N VAL A 166 -15.28 -13.42 -9.76
CA VAL A 166 -15.72 -12.34 -8.87
C VAL A 166 -16.39 -11.24 -9.68
N PRO A 167 -17.29 -10.44 -9.07
CA PRO A 167 -17.86 -9.28 -9.74
C PRO A 167 -16.77 -8.31 -10.22
N SER A 168 -17.01 -7.65 -11.35
CA SER A 168 -16.03 -6.72 -11.98
C SER A 168 -15.53 -5.65 -11.01
N TRP A 169 -16.41 -5.11 -10.16
CA TRP A 169 -16.07 -4.09 -9.15
C TRP A 169 -15.12 -4.57 -8.05
N ALA A 170 -14.88 -5.89 -7.91
CA ALA A 170 -13.97 -6.50 -6.94
C ALA A 170 -12.62 -6.91 -7.53
N ILE A 171 -12.47 -6.93 -8.85
CA ILE A 171 -11.29 -7.45 -9.54
C ILE A 171 -10.02 -6.70 -9.11
N HIS A 172 -10.11 -5.37 -8.97
CA HIS A 172 -8.97 -4.54 -8.60
C HIS A 172 -8.34 -4.92 -7.25
N GLY A 173 -9.11 -5.50 -6.31
CA GLY A 173 -8.56 -6.02 -5.06
C GLY A 173 -7.62 -7.21 -5.30
N TYR A 174 -8.01 -8.14 -6.18
CA TYR A 174 -7.20 -9.31 -6.55
C TYR A 174 -5.93 -8.90 -7.29
N LEU A 175 -6.08 -8.05 -8.31
CA LEU A 175 -4.96 -7.52 -9.07
C LEU A 175 -4.04 -6.68 -8.18
N GLY A 176 -4.60 -5.86 -7.28
CA GLY A 176 -3.86 -5.04 -6.32
C GLY A 176 -3.01 -5.87 -5.36
N ALA A 177 -3.56 -6.93 -4.78
CA ALA A 177 -2.81 -7.83 -3.90
C ALA A 177 -1.63 -8.49 -4.65
N LYS A 178 -1.87 -8.96 -5.88
CA LYS A 178 -0.80 -9.49 -6.74
C LYS A 178 0.26 -8.43 -7.04
N TRP A 179 -0.17 -7.24 -7.43
CA TRP A 179 0.71 -6.13 -7.78
C TRP A 179 1.62 -5.75 -6.63
N VAL A 180 1.06 -5.58 -5.42
CA VAL A 180 1.80 -5.25 -4.19
C VAL A 180 2.86 -6.31 -3.87
N LYS A 181 2.49 -7.59 -4.00
CA LYS A 181 3.39 -8.71 -3.76
C LYS A 181 4.58 -8.71 -4.72
N GLU A 182 4.31 -8.54 -6.02
CA GLU A 182 5.33 -8.68 -7.06
C GLU A 182 6.19 -7.42 -7.24
N ASN A 183 5.57 -6.24 -7.16
CA ASN A 183 6.23 -4.97 -7.41
C ASN A 183 6.95 -4.46 -6.16
N LEU A 184 6.27 -4.40 -5.01
CA LEU A 184 6.85 -3.88 -3.76
C LEU A 184 7.59 -4.96 -2.96
N GLY A 185 7.28 -6.24 -3.19
CA GLY A 185 7.84 -7.34 -2.42
C GLY A 185 7.30 -7.41 -0.99
N ILE A 186 6.03 -7.07 -0.81
CA ILE A 186 5.30 -7.24 0.46
C ILE A 186 4.66 -8.63 0.45
N TRP A 187 5.08 -9.50 1.37
CA TRP A 187 4.64 -10.91 1.44
C TRP A 187 3.75 -11.21 2.66
N ASP A 188 3.45 -10.19 3.47
CA ASP A 188 2.61 -10.36 4.65
C ASP A 188 1.19 -10.78 4.25
N ARG A 189 0.74 -11.93 4.74
CA ARG A 189 -0.52 -12.54 4.31
C ARG A 189 -1.74 -11.73 4.74
N ASP A 190 -1.67 -11.01 5.85
CA ASP A 190 -2.79 -10.21 6.34
C ASP A 190 -2.99 -9.00 5.44
N ILE A 191 -1.90 -8.32 5.07
CA ILE A 191 -1.93 -7.21 4.11
C ILE A 191 -2.52 -7.67 2.78
N LEU A 192 -1.97 -8.75 2.21
CA LEU A 192 -2.37 -9.23 0.89
C LEU A 192 -3.83 -9.71 0.87
N LYS A 193 -4.29 -10.41 1.91
CA LYS A 193 -5.68 -10.89 1.98
C LYS A 193 -6.67 -9.75 2.21
N ALA A 194 -6.32 -8.78 3.06
CA ALA A 194 -7.16 -7.61 3.28
C ALA A 194 -7.34 -6.85 1.95
N ILE A 195 -6.25 -6.54 1.24
CA ILE A 195 -6.30 -5.89 -0.08
C ILE A 195 -7.12 -6.74 -1.06
N GLN A 196 -6.90 -8.05 -1.14
CA GLN A 196 -7.62 -8.93 -2.05
C GLN A 196 -9.14 -8.87 -1.88
N ARG A 197 -9.60 -8.75 -0.63
CA ARG A 197 -11.02 -8.95 -0.27
C ARG A 197 -11.74 -7.66 0.11
N HIS A 198 -11.05 -6.51 0.15
CA HIS A 198 -11.62 -5.29 0.70
C HIS A 198 -12.91 -4.85 0.01
N ALA A 199 -13.11 -5.18 -1.28
CA ALA A 199 -14.35 -4.84 -1.97
C ALA A 199 -15.53 -5.78 -1.61
N LEU A 200 -15.25 -7.02 -1.17
CA LEU A 200 -16.23 -8.09 -1.02
C LEU A 200 -17.02 -8.05 0.30
N GLY A 201 -16.64 -7.18 1.24
CA GLY A 201 -17.35 -6.93 2.51
C GLY A 201 -17.58 -8.16 3.38
N LYS A 202 -18.68 -8.88 3.13
CA LYS A 202 -19.14 -10.07 3.90
C LYS A 202 -18.14 -11.22 3.95
N GLN A 203 -17.13 -11.23 3.08
CA GLN A 203 -16.12 -12.30 3.03
C GLN A 203 -14.89 -12.05 3.92
N GLY A 204 -14.84 -10.92 4.63
CA GLY A 204 -13.81 -10.65 5.62
C GLY A 204 -13.81 -11.67 6.76
N ARG A 205 -12.63 -12.17 7.13
CA ARG A 205 -12.46 -13.20 8.17
C ARG A 205 -11.57 -12.75 9.33
N THR A 206 -10.78 -11.70 9.12
CA THR A 206 -9.81 -11.18 10.07
C THR A 206 -10.14 -9.75 10.46
N ALA A 207 -9.59 -9.28 11.57
CA ALA A 207 -9.74 -7.89 11.99
C ALA A 207 -9.18 -6.90 10.94
N TYR A 208 -8.09 -7.24 10.26
CA TYR A 208 -7.55 -6.44 9.16
C TYR A 208 -8.49 -6.35 7.96
N ASP A 209 -9.17 -7.45 7.60
CA ASP A 209 -10.19 -7.42 6.54
C ASP A 209 -11.31 -6.43 6.89
N TYR A 210 -11.78 -6.46 8.15
CA TYR A 210 -12.84 -5.56 8.62
C TYR A 210 -12.38 -4.11 8.71
N ILE A 211 -11.18 -3.86 9.24
CA ILE A 211 -10.60 -2.51 9.31
C ILE A 211 -10.52 -1.91 7.91
N LEU A 212 -9.97 -2.63 6.93
CA LEU A 212 -9.82 -2.08 5.59
C LEU A 212 -11.18 -1.83 4.91
N PHE A 213 -12.11 -2.78 5.03
CA PHE A 213 -13.46 -2.61 4.49
C PHE A 213 -14.17 -1.40 5.07
N ILE A 214 -14.12 -1.23 6.41
CA ILE A 214 -14.74 -0.09 7.09
C ILE A 214 -14.04 1.21 6.66
N ALA A 215 -12.71 1.26 6.75
CA ALA A 215 -11.92 2.46 6.45
C ALA A 215 -12.15 2.98 5.03
N ASP A 216 -12.24 2.09 4.03
CA ASP A 216 -12.56 2.48 2.65
C ASP A 216 -13.92 3.19 2.52
N LYS A 217 -14.85 2.93 3.44
CA LYS A 217 -16.17 3.58 3.47
C LYS A 217 -16.22 4.78 4.39
N ILE A 218 -15.50 4.81 5.51
CA ILE A 218 -15.68 5.90 6.48
C ILE A 218 -14.63 7.00 6.35
N GLU A 219 -13.69 6.89 5.41
CA GLU A 219 -12.64 7.88 5.27
C GLU A 219 -13.18 9.31 5.02
N PRO A 220 -12.59 10.35 5.61
CA PRO A 220 -13.17 11.71 5.63
C PRO A 220 -13.46 12.36 4.27
N LEU A 221 -12.81 11.92 3.18
CA LEU A 221 -12.98 12.51 1.84
C LEU A 221 -14.22 11.98 1.10
N ARG A 222 -14.98 11.02 1.69
CA ARG A 222 -16.23 10.52 1.11
C ARG A 222 -17.38 11.53 1.11
N GLY A 223 -17.27 12.61 1.88
CA GLY A 223 -18.22 13.73 1.86
C GLY A 223 -19.57 13.44 2.52
N TYR A 224 -19.67 12.41 3.37
CA TYR A 224 -20.82 12.15 4.22
C TYR A 224 -20.38 11.95 5.68
N ASN A 225 -21.32 12.15 6.62
CA ASN A 225 -21.07 11.89 8.03
C ASN A 225 -21.03 10.36 8.28
N ALA A 226 -19.88 9.88 8.75
CA ALA A 226 -19.63 8.48 9.10
C ALA A 226 -19.31 8.31 10.61
N ASP A 227 -19.67 9.30 11.46
CA ASP A 227 -19.30 9.32 12.87
C ASP A 227 -19.85 8.09 13.61
N GLU A 228 -21.07 7.66 13.29
CA GLU A 228 -21.69 6.48 13.89
C GLU A 228 -20.89 5.20 13.57
N GLU A 229 -20.52 5.02 12.29
CA GLU A 229 -19.72 3.90 11.82
C GLU A 229 -18.32 3.92 12.44
N GLU A 230 -17.69 5.09 12.52
CA GLU A 230 -16.35 5.25 13.11
C GLU A 230 -16.36 4.93 14.61
N GLN A 231 -17.29 5.50 15.38
CA GLN A 231 -17.38 5.26 16.82
C GLN A 231 -17.71 3.79 17.12
N LEU A 232 -18.53 3.15 16.30
CA LEU A 232 -18.80 1.73 16.40
C LEU A 232 -17.56 0.90 16.01
N ALA A 233 -16.86 1.27 14.95
CA ALA A 233 -15.67 0.57 14.47
C ALA A 233 -14.54 0.59 15.50
N LYS A 234 -14.37 1.67 16.26
CA LYS A 234 -13.40 1.75 17.37
C LYS A 234 -13.70 0.78 18.51
N LYS A 235 -14.94 0.29 18.64
CA LYS A 235 -15.39 -0.60 19.73
C LYS A 235 -15.60 -2.05 19.28
N ASP A 236 -16.22 -2.25 18.12
CA ASP A 236 -16.61 -3.56 17.60
C ASP A 236 -16.62 -3.56 16.07
N LEU A 237 -15.55 -4.10 15.47
CA LEU A 237 -15.40 -4.18 14.01
C LEU A 237 -16.52 -4.97 13.34
N LYS A 238 -17.02 -6.04 13.97
CA LYS A 238 -18.05 -6.90 13.35
C LYS A 238 -19.38 -6.16 13.25
N LYS A 239 -19.77 -5.47 14.32
CA LYS A 239 -20.98 -4.63 14.31
C LYS A 239 -20.83 -3.44 13.35
N ALA A 240 -19.65 -2.83 13.28
CA ALA A 240 -19.39 -1.75 12.32
C ALA A 240 -19.50 -2.21 10.86
N VAL A 241 -18.95 -3.39 10.51
CA VAL A 241 -19.14 -3.97 9.17
C VAL A 241 -20.61 -4.17 8.84
N GLN A 242 -21.42 -4.67 9.79
CA GLN A 242 -22.85 -4.85 9.60
C GLN A 242 -23.56 -3.51 9.34
N LEU A 243 -23.22 -2.47 10.10
CA LEU A 243 -23.78 -1.13 9.93
C LEU A 243 -23.40 -0.53 8.57
N VAL A 244 -22.13 -0.62 8.18
CA VAL A 244 -21.63 -0.15 6.88
C VAL A 244 -22.35 -0.85 5.72
N LEU A 245 -22.48 -2.18 5.78
CA LEU A 245 -23.20 -2.96 4.76
C LEU A 245 -24.68 -2.59 4.69
N TYR A 246 -25.32 -2.35 5.84
CA TYR A 246 -26.72 -1.94 5.92
C TYR A 246 -26.93 -0.56 5.27
N LYS A 247 -26.11 0.44 5.62
CA LYS A 247 -26.18 1.78 5.02
C LYS A 247 -25.84 1.78 3.54
N GLN A 248 -24.87 0.97 3.11
CA GLN A 248 -24.54 0.79 1.69
C GLN A 248 -25.74 0.25 0.90
N LYS A 249 -26.43 -0.76 1.44
CA LYS A 249 -27.64 -1.32 0.80
C LYS A 249 -28.74 -0.26 0.64
N ILE A 250 -29.03 0.51 1.69
CA ILE A 250 -30.01 1.60 1.63
C ILE A 250 -29.64 2.64 0.58
N PHE A 251 -28.35 3.00 0.50
CA PHE A 251 -27.89 3.96 -0.49
C PHE A 251 -28.08 3.46 -1.91
N LEU A 252 -27.76 2.19 -2.20
CA LEU A 252 -27.96 1.61 -3.53
C LEU A 252 -29.45 1.55 -3.90
N GLU A 253 -30.30 1.09 -2.98
CA GLU A 253 -31.77 1.04 -3.19
C GLU A 253 -32.34 2.44 -3.49
N ARG A 254 -31.86 3.48 -2.80
CA ARG A 254 -32.28 4.87 -3.05
C ARG A 254 -31.81 5.45 -4.39
N ASN A 255 -30.69 4.97 -4.93
CA ASN A 255 -30.16 5.44 -6.22
C ASN A 255 -30.76 4.67 -7.41
N GLU A 256 -31.20 3.43 -7.21
CA GLU A 256 -31.91 2.65 -8.22
C GLU A 256 -33.39 3.06 -8.31
N ASP A 257 -34.02 3.36 -7.17
CA ASP A 257 -35.44 3.69 -7.09
C ASP A 257 -35.67 5.20 -6.87
N GLY A 258 -35.83 6.00 -7.93
CA GLY A 258 -36.48 7.33 -7.82
C GLY A 258 -37.88 7.34 -7.16
N HIS A 259 -38.37 6.18 -6.67
CA HIS A 259 -39.59 5.97 -5.92
C HIS A 259 -39.42 5.01 -4.73
N ILE A 260 -39.70 5.52 -3.53
CA ILE A 260 -39.68 4.85 -2.23
C ILE A 260 -40.28 3.43 -2.27
N LYS A 261 -39.48 2.39 -2.02
CA LYS A 261 -39.96 1.16 -1.39
C LYS A 261 -39.84 1.29 0.13
N SER A 262 -40.92 1.77 0.74
CA SER A 262 -41.13 1.60 2.17
C SER A 262 -41.23 0.11 2.46
N ASN A 263 -40.32 -0.42 3.26
CA ASN A 263 -40.50 -1.50 4.24
C ASN A 263 -39.15 -2.15 4.54
N PHE A 264 -38.58 -1.87 5.72
CA PHE A 264 -38.33 -2.90 6.74
C PHE A 264 -37.61 -2.30 7.96
N ASN A 265 -38.38 -2.10 9.03
CA ASN A 265 -37.87 -1.94 10.39
C ASN A 265 -37.34 -3.29 10.88
N SER A 266 -36.04 -3.44 11.14
CA SER A 266 -35.56 -4.53 12.01
C SER A 266 -34.17 -4.36 12.65
N PHE A 267 -33.51 -3.19 12.58
CA PHE A 267 -32.22 -3.03 13.28
C PHE A 267 -32.33 -2.63 14.76
N ARG A 268 -33.54 -2.33 15.26
CA ARG A 268 -33.73 -1.78 16.63
C ARG A 268 -33.97 -2.82 17.74
N ASN A 269 -34.14 -4.10 17.41
CA ASN A 269 -34.60 -5.11 18.39
C ASN A 269 -33.54 -6.11 18.90
N GLN A 270 -32.24 -5.89 18.68
CA GLN A 270 -31.19 -6.78 19.24
C GLN A 270 -30.27 -6.15 20.28
N THR A 271 -30.47 -4.87 20.66
CA THR A 271 -29.67 -4.21 21.70
C THR A 271 -30.46 -3.82 22.96
N GLY A 272 -31.70 -4.29 23.11
CA GLY A 272 -32.63 -3.83 24.15
C GLY A 272 -33.22 -4.90 25.08
N ARG A 273 -32.52 -6.00 25.37
CA ARG A 273 -32.92 -6.92 26.46
C ARG A 273 -31.73 -7.28 27.35
N ALA A 274 -31.36 -6.32 28.19
CA ALA A 274 -30.84 -6.59 29.51
C ALA A 274 -31.51 -5.58 30.46
N ASN A 275 -32.02 -6.10 31.58
CA ASN A 275 -32.63 -5.42 32.72
C ASN A 275 -34.14 -5.14 32.66
N SER A 276 -34.92 -6.14 33.09
CA SER A 276 -35.86 -5.96 34.21
C SER A 276 -36.37 -7.30 34.78
N SER A 277 -36.30 -7.42 36.12
CA SER A 277 -37.08 -8.28 37.05
C SER A 277 -36.97 -9.81 36.90
N HIS A 278 -36.38 -10.56 37.86
CA HIS A 278 -36.73 -10.67 39.29
C HIS A 278 -35.50 -10.92 40.16
#